data_AF-A0A161HIR7-F1
#
_entry.id   AF-A0A161HIR7-F1
#
_cell.length_a   1.000
_cell.length_b   1.000
_cell.length_c   1.000
_cell.angle_alpha   90.00
_cell.angle_beta   90.00
_cell.angle_gamma   90.00
#
_symmetry.space_group_name_H-M   'P 1'
#
loop_
_entity.id
_entity.type
_entity.pdbx_description
1 polymer ?
#
loop_
_entity_poly.entity_id
_entity_poly.type
_entity_poly.pdbx_seq_one_letter_code
_entity_poly.pdbx_strand_id
1 'polypeptide(L)'
;MNGAAKAVMTALPDIFIAYGDSDEYSFVLDKDCQLFERRESKLVSTVVSTFTAHYISLWDEFFPGRKLELNHLPTFDGRAVVYPSKTIVRDYLAWRQADCHINNLYNTTFWTLVQDGGLTTKEAEEKLKGTLSSDKNEILFSQFGINYNKEPEIFKKGTVIVREYETPNTDGPSPVSTPTPTQPSTPPAPLTQRQLQRRLKKKSKATISTLHTDIIGDDFWNKRPYLLE
;
A
#
# COMPACT_ATOMS: atom_id res chain seq x y z
N MET A 1 9.69 -5.91 4.70
CA MET A 1 8.53 -5.64 3.80
C MET A 1 8.74 -4.40 2.92
N ASN A 2 8.77 -3.18 3.48
CA ASN A 2 8.78 -1.93 2.70
C ASN A 2 9.94 -1.81 1.68
N GLY A 3 11.16 -2.23 2.05
CA GLY A 3 12.30 -2.25 1.11
C GLY A 3 12.05 -3.13 -0.11
N ALA A 4 11.51 -4.34 0.10
CA ALA A 4 11.16 -5.25 -0.98
C ALA A 4 10.03 -4.70 -1.86
N ALA A 5 8.99 -4.11 -1.26
CA ALA A 5 7.90 -3.47 -2.00
C ALA A 5 8.38 -2.32 -2.88
N LYS A 6 9.28 -1.47 -2.35
CA LYS A 6 9.89 -0.37 -3.11
C LYS A 6 10.73 -0.89 -4.28
N ALA A 7 11.46 -1.98 -4.07
CA ALA A 7 12.23 -2.63 -5.14
C ALA A 7 11.33 -3.21 -6.24
N VAL A 8 10.22 -3.86 -5.89
CA VAL A 8 9.19 -4.32 -6.84
C VAL A 8 8.64 -3.16 -7.66
N MET A 9 8.26 -2.05 -7.03
CA MET A 9 7.79 -0.87 -7.75
C MET A 9 8.87 -0.25 -8.64
N THR A 10 10.14 -0.34 -8.24
CA THR A 10 11.26 0.14 -9.08
C THR A 10 11.42 -0.74 -10.32
N ALA A 11 11.36 -2.07 -10.15
CA ALA A 11 11.51 -3.05 -11.22
C ALA A 11 10.32 -3.08 -12.19
N LEU A 12 9.12 -2.75 -11.73
CA LEU A 12 7.87 -2.81 -12.49
C LEU A 12 7.21 -1.42 -12.58
N PRO A 13 7.56 -0.59 -13.59
CA PRO A 13 7.10 0.79 -13.69
C PRO A 13 5.59 0.98 -13.82
N ASP A 14 4.86 -0.05 -14.27
CA ASP A 14 3.40 0.00 -14.40
C ASP A 14 2.67 -0.07 -13.05
N ILE A 15 3.37 -0.39 -11.96
CA ILE A 15 2.85 -0.22 -10.60
C ILE A 15 2.97 1.25 -10.21
N PHE A 16 1.83 1.86 -9.89
CA PHE A 16 1.73 3.29 -9.57
C PHE A 16 1.51 3.56 -8.07
N ILE A 17 0.89 2.62 -7.36
CA ILE A 17 0.72 2.65 -5.91
C ILE A 17 0.83 1.24 -5.34
N ALA A 18 1.40 1.13 -4.17
CA ALA A 18 1.38 -0.06 -3.35
C ALA A 18 1.00 0.31 -1.91
N TYR A 19 0.33 -0.59 -1.22
CA TYR A 19 -0.03 -0.44 0.18
C TYR A 19 0.33 -1.73 0.93
N GLY A 20 0.88 -1.63 2.12
CA GLY A 20 1.17 -2.80 2.94
C GLY A 20 1.21 -2.51 4.42
N ASP A 21 0.80 -3.51 5.18
CA ASP A 21 0.87 -3.60 6.63
C ASP A 21 1.02 -5.09 7.03
N SER A 22 1.41 -5.35 8.28
CA SER A 22 1.74 -6.70 8.74
C SER A 22 2.73 -7.41 7.78
N ASP A 23 2.34 -8.57 7.26
CA ASP A 23 3.03 -9.48 6.38
C ASP A 23 2.52 -9.44 4.93
N GLU A 24 1.71 -8.44 4.57
CA GLU A 24 1.11 -8.32 3.25
C GLU A 24 1.49 -7.02 2.50
N TYR A 25 1.37 -7.08 1.17
CA TYR A 25 1.48 -5.92 0.29
C TYR A 25 0.57 -6.07 -0.93
N SER A 26 -0.15 -5.01 -1.24
CA SER A 26 -0.99 -4.85 -2.42
C SER A 26 -0.27 -3.98 -3.44
N PHE A 27 -0.18 -4.42 -4.69
CA PHE A 27 0.42 -3.66 -5.79
C PHE A 27 -0.62 -3.36 -6.87
N VAL A 28 -0.85 -2.07 -7.15
CA VAL A 28 -1.84 -1.66 -8.15
C VAL A 28 -1.14 -1.33 -9.47
N LEU A 29 -1.46 -2.12 -10.49
CA LEU A 29 -1.01 -1.89 -11.86
C LEU A 29 -1.97 -0.93 -12.58
N ASP A 30 -1.41 -0.08 -13.42
CA ASP A 30 -2.17 0.81 -14.31
C ASP A 30 -3.16 0.00 -15.18
N LYS A 31 -4.39 0.51 -15.37
CA LYS A 31 -5.40 -0.14 -16.21
C LYS A 31 -4.90 -0.43 -17.62
N ASP A 32 -4.02 0.43 -18.15
CA ASP A 32 -3.44 0.30 -19.50
C ASP A 32 -2.15 -0.54 -19.53
N CYS A 33 -1.79 -1.20 -18.41
CA CYS A 33 -0.65 -2.10 -18.31
C CYS A 33 -0.69 -3.17 -19.40
N GLN A 34 0.44 -3.36 -20.10
CA GLN A 34 0.63 -4.40 -21.13
C GLN A 34 1.69 -5.43 -20.73
N LEU A 35 2.19 -5.36 -19.49
CA LEU A 35 3.20 -6.27 -18.99
C LEU A 35 2.73 -7.72 -19.14
N PHE A 36 3.57 -8.53 -19.80
CA PHE A 36 3.30 -9.95 -20.09
C PHE A 36 1.95 -10.22 -20.75
N GLU A 37 1.47 -9.31 -21.60
CA GLU A 37 0.16 -9.44 -22.26
C GLU A 37 -0.98 -9.64 -21.25
N ARG A 38 -0.80 -9.10 -20.03
CA ARG A 38 -1.76 -9.19 -18.92
C ARG A 38 -2.06 -10.61 -18.46
N ARG A 39 -1.15 -11.56 -18.73
CA ARG A 39 -1.24 -12.94 -18.28
C ARG A 39 -1.10 -12.99 -16.75
N GLU A 40 -2.18 -13.31 -16.07
CA GLU A 40 -2.25 -13.41 -14.59
C GLU A 40 -1.08 -14.18 -13.99
N SER A 41 -0.81 -15.40 -14.50
CA SER A 41 0.25 -16.25 -13.98
C SER A 41 1.63 -15.59 -14.05
N LYS A 42 1.90 -14.78 -15.09
CA LYS A 42 3.16 -14.04 -15.23
C LYS A 42 3.21 -12.82 -14.32
N LEU A 43 2.10 -12.08 -14.19
CA LEU A 43 2.02 -10.93 -13.28
C LEU A 43 2.24 -11.36 -11.83
N VAL A 44 1.48 -12.34 -11.36
CA VAL A 44 1.56 -12.84 -9.97
C VAL A 44 2.93 -13.42 -9.68
N SER A 45 3.42 -14.38 -10.49
CA SER A 45 4.71 -15.01 -10.23
C SER A 45 5.88 -14.03 -10.30
N THR A 46 5.83 -13.02 -11.16
CA THR A 46 6.88 -11.99 -11.25
C THR A 46 6.88 -11.11 -10.00
N VAL A 47 5.73 -10.62 -9.55
CA VAL A 47 5.63 -9.80 -8.33
C VAL A 47 6.10 -10.60 -7.12
N VAL A 48 5.59 -11.81 -6.92
CA VAL A 48 5.93 -12.67 -5.77
C VAL A 48 7.41 -13.03 -5.75
N SER A 49 7.97 -13.49 -6.87
CA SER A 49 9.40 -13.87 -6.94
C SER A 49 10.32 -12.66 -6.75
N THR A 50 9.99 -11.52 -7.35
CA THR A 50 10.76 -10.27 -7.17
C THR A 50 10.70 -9.81 -5.72
N PHE A 51 9.51 -9.83 -5.10
CA PHE A 51 9.36 -9.47 -3.69
C PHE A 51 10.16 -10.38 -2.77
N THR A 52 10.05 -11.70 -2.97
CA THR A 52 10.77 -12.70 -2.17
C THR A 52 12.28 -12.53 -2.30
N ALA A 53 12.79 -12.38 -3.53
CA ALA A 53 14.22 -12.18 -3.77
C ALA A 53 14.76 -10.92 -3.09
N HIS A 54 14.03 -9.81 -3.17
CA HIS A 54 14.42 -8.57 -2.49
C HIS A 54 14.27 -8.66 -0.97
N TYR A 55 13.25 -9.35 -0.45
CA TYR A 55 13.09 -9.53 1.00
C TYR A 55 14.30 -10.29 1.57
N ILE A 56 14.72 -11.38 0.91
CA ILE A 56 15.91 -12.15 1.31
C ILE A 56 17.18 -11.32 1.17
N SER A 57 17.37 -10.65 0.03
CA SER A 57 18.57 -9.86 -0.26
C SER A 57 18.76 -8.70 0.71
N LEU A 58 17.67 -8.02 1.09
CA LEU A 58 17.70 -6.89 2.01
C LEU A 58 17.67 -7.30 3.48
N TRP A 59 17.53 -8.59 3.81
CA TRP A 59 17.34 -9.05 5.19
C TRP A 59 18.45 -8.58 6.13
N ASP A 60 19.71 -8.74 5.72
CA ASP A 60 20.87 -8.38 6.52
C ASP A 60 20.99 -6.86 6.76
N GLU A 61 20.36 -6.03 5.91
CA GLU A 61 20.31 -4.57 6.12
C GLU A 61 19.39 -4.20 7.29
N PHE A 62 18.29 -4.94 7.49
CA PHE A 62 17.30 -4.66 8.54
C PHE A 62 17.53 -5.49 9.81
N PHE A 63 18.17 -6.65 9.70
CA PHE A 63 18.42 -7.57 10.82
C PHE A 63 19.89 -7.98 10.89
N PRO A 64 20.81 -7.01 11.10
CA PRO A 64 22.24 -7.29 11.10
C PRO A 64 22.59 -8.34 12.16
N GLY A 65 23.31 -9.38 11.74
CA GLY A 65 23.75 -10.48 12.62
C GLY A 65 22.70 -11.57 12.85
N ARG A 66 21.46 -11.42 12.38
CA ARG A 66 20.45 -12.49 12.40
C ARG A 66 20.37 -13.10 11.01
N LYS A 67 21.06 -14.22 10.76
CA LYS A 67 21.01 -14.87 9.45
C LYS A 67 19.68 -15.58 9.22
N LEU A 68 19.24 -15.60 7.97
CA LEU A 68 18.13 -16.45 7.56
C LEU A 68 18.52 -17.93 7.68
N GLU A 69 17.63 -18.71 8.28
CA GLU A 69 17.75 -20.15 8.35
C GLU A 69 17.08 -20.79 7.14
N LEU A 70 17.71 -21.81 6.55
CA LEU A 70 17.20 -22.47 5.34
C LEU A 70 15.80 -23.06 5.51
N ASN A 71 15.44 -23.50 6.72
CA ASN A 71 14.13 -24.07 7.01
C ASN A 71 13.06 -23.01 7.33
N HIS A 72 13.45 -21.73 7.43
CA HIS A 72 12.59 -20.61 7.79
C HIS A 72 12.74 -19.45 6.80
N LEU A 73 12.97 -19.78 5.53
CA LEU A 73 13.03 -18.77 4.48
C LEU A 73 11.65 -18.12 4.28
N PRO A 74 11.61 -16.80 4.08
CA PRO A 74 10.37 -16.10 3.84
C PRO A 74 9.80 -16.52 2.49
N THR A 75 8.53 -16.89 2.49
CA THR A 75 7.77 -17.23 1.28
C THR A 75 6.49 -16.43 1.26
N PHE A 76 6.06 -16.03 0.07
CA PHE A 76 4.85 -15.22 -0.12
C PHE A 76 3.92 -15.93 -1.10
N ASP A 77 2.63 -15.92 -0.80
CA ASP A 77 1.60 -16.19 -1.80
C ASP A 77 1.28 -14.92 -2.59
N GLY A 78 0.43 -15.05 -3.60
CA GLY A 78 0.00 -13.92 -4.39
C GLY A 78 -1.22 -14.26 -5.22
N ARG A 79 -2.06 -13.25 -5.45
CA ARG A 79 -3.26 -13.35 -6.29
C ARG A 79 -3.43 -12.08 -7.12
N ALA A 80 -4.06 -12.20 -8.28
CA ALA A 80 -4.50 -11.04 -9.05
C ALA A 80 -5.99 -10.82 -8.82
N VAL A 81 -6.39 -9.56 -8.65
CA VAL A 81 -7.80 -9.15 -8.59
C VAL A 81 -8.00 -8.00 -9.56
N VAL A 82 -9.06 -8.07 -10.36
CA VAL A 82 -9.36 -7.06 -11.37
C VAL A 82 -10.50 -6.19 -10.89
N TYR A 83 -10.25 -4.88 -10.83
CA TYR A 83 -11.26 -3.88 -10.53
C TYR A 83 -11.58 -3.06 -11.80
N PRO A 84 -12.86 -2.93 -12.19
CA PRO A 84 -13.24 -2.29 -13.44
C PRO A 84 -13.16 -0.75 -13.40
N SER A 85 -13.01 -0.15 -12.21
CA SER A 85 -12.87 1.29 -12.04
C SER A 85 -11.86 1.64 -10.95
N LYS A 86 -11.28 2.84 -11.05
CA LYS A 86 -10.35 3.35 -10.04
C LYS A 86 -11.04 3.69 -8.71
N THR A 87 -12.34 3.96 -8.73
CA THR A 87 -13.14 4.12 -7.51
C THR A 87 -13.11 2.84 -6.68
N ILE A 88 -13.32 1.68 -7.31
CA ILE A 88 -13.29 0.40 -6.59
C ILE A 88 -11.86 0.07 -6.11
N VAL A 89 -10.83 0.46 -6.86
CA VAL A 89 -9.43 0.36 -6.40
C VAL A 89 -9.20 1.19 -5.14
N ARG A 90 -9.74 2.42 -5.08
CA ARG A 90 -9.69 3.26 -3.89
C ARG A 90 -10.42 2.61 -2.72
N ASP A 91 -11.62 2.07 -2.94
CA ASP A 91 -12.39 1.36 -1.90
C ASP A 91 -11.64 0.14 -1.37
N TYR A 92 -10.98 -0.61 -2.26
CA TYR A 92 -10.12 -1.73 -1.87
C TYR A 92 -8.95 -1.29 -0.98
N LEU A 93 -8.24 -0.22 -1.36
CA LEU A 93 -7.13 0.30 -0.56
C LEU A 93 -7.61 0.87 0.79
N ALA A 94 -8.77 1.53 0.81
CA ALA A 94 -9.42 1.99 2.04
C ALA A 94 -9.80 0.82 2.94
N TRP A 95 -10.32 -0.27 2.37
CA TRP A 95 -10.62 -1.51 3.10
C TRP A 95 -9.36 -2.13 3.72
N ARG A 96 -8.25 -2.23 2.98
CA ARG A 96 -6.97 -2.73 3.54
C ARG A 96 -6.47 -1.83 4.68
N GLN A 97 -6.56 -0.50 4.55
CA GLN A 97 -6.14 0.40 5.63
C GLN A 97 -7.07 0.37 6.85
N ALA A 98 -8.37 0.14 6.66
CA ALA A 98 -9.29 -0.05 7.78
C ALA A 98 -8.97 -1.35 8.55
N ASP A 99 -8.64 -2.43 7.84
CA ASP A 99 -8.20 -3.70 8.41
C ASP A 99 -6.91 -3.53 9.24
N CYS A 100 -5.92 -2.80 8.71
CA CYS A 100 -4.70 -2.42 9.44
C CYS A 100 -5.03 -1.73 10.78
N HIS A 101 -5.92 -0.74 10.76
CA HIS A 101 -6.29 -0.01 11.97
C HIS A 101 -6.94 -0.91 13.04
N ILE A 102 -7.86 -1.79 12.62
CA ILE A 102 -8.55 -2.73 13.49
C ILE A 102 -7.56 -3.71 14.11
N ASN A 103 -6.72 -4.33 13.27
CA ASN A 103 -5.76 -5.34 13.71
C ASN A 103 -4.67 -4.73 14.60
N ASN A 104 -4.17 -3.54 14.27
CA ASN A 104 -3.15 -2.88 15.10
C ASN A 104 -3.71 -2.51 16.47
N LEU A 105 -4.90 -1.89 16.56
CA LEU A 105 -5.50 -1.55 17.86
C LEU A 105 -5.75 -2.79 18.72
N TYR A 106 -6.26 -3.87 18.11
CA TYR A 106 -6.42 -5.15 18.78
C TYR A 106 -5.08 -5.69 19.29
N ASN A 107 -4.08 -5.79 18.42
CA ASN A 107 -2.77 -6.37 18.75
C ASN A 107 -2.00 -5.55 19.79
N THR A 108 -2.02 -4.21 19.70
CA THR A 108 -1.43 -3.35 20.73
C THR A 108 -2.07 -3.61 22.08
N THR A 109 -3.41 -3.66 22.14
CA THR A 109 -4.13 -3.92 23.40
C THR A 109 -3.86 -5.34 23.91
N PHE A 110 -3.91 -6.33 23.04
CA PHE A 110 -3.68 -7.74 23.36
C PHE A 110 -2.29 -7.96 23.94
N TRP A 111 -1.24 -7.49 23.24
CA TRP A 111 0.13 -7.70 23.70
C TRP A 111 0.47 -6.85 24.92
N THR A 112 -0.12 -5.67 25.10
CA THR A 112 0.02 -4.90 26.35
C THR A 112 -0.57 -5.68 27.53
N LEU A 113 -1.77 -6.25 27.37
CA LEU A 113 -2.39 -7.10 28.40
C LEU A 113 -1.52 -8.30 28.77
N VAL A 114 -0.86 -8.92 27.80
CA VAL A 114 0.01 -10.09 28.02
C VAL A 114 1.35 -9.70 28.63
N GLN A 115 2.07 -8.76 28.02
CA GLN A 115 3.45 -8.44 28.36
C GLN A 115 3.54 -7.53 29.60
N ASP A 116 2.67 -6.53 29.69
CA ASP A 116 2.70 -5.54 30.78
C ASP A 116 1.63 -5.83 31.84
N GLY A 117 0.50 -6.42 31.43
CA GLY A 117 -0.61 -6.80 32.31
C GLY A 117 -0.44 -8.18 32.97
N GLY A 118 0.48 -9.02 32.48
CA GLY A 118 0.74 -10.36 33.01
C GLY A 118 -0.35 -11.39 32.73
N LEU A 119 -1.28 -11.11 31.82
CA LEU A 119 -2.31 -12.07 31.41
C LEU A 119 -1.71 -13.15 30.51
N THR A 120 -2.27 -14.34 30.54
CA THR A 120 -2.03 -15.32 29.48
C THR A 120 -2.68 -14.88 28.16
N THR A 121 -2.21 -15.43 27.05
CA THR A 121 -2.80 -15.15 25.72
C THR A 121 -4.29 -15.46 25.67
N LYS A 122 -4.73 -16.54 26.33
CA LYS A 122 -6.14 -16.95 26.40
C LYS A 122 -6.98 -15.96 27.22
N GLU A 123 -6.46 -15.47 28.34
CA GLU A 123 -7.16 -14.48 29.17
C GLU A 123 -7.26 -13.14 28.48
N ALA A 124 -6.21 -12.70 27.78
CA ALA A 124 -6.23 -11.48 26.99
C ALA A 124 -7.25 -11.57 25.84
N GLU A 125 -7.31 -12.71 25.13
CA GLU A 125 -8.31 -12.94 24.08
C GLU A 125 -9.74 -12.86 24.61
N GLU A 126 -10.04 -13.58 25.71
CA GLU A 126 -11.39 -13.57 26.31
C GLU A 126 -11.75 -12.18 26.84
N LYS A 127 -10.79 -11.44 27.43
CA LYS A 127 -11.01 -10.06 27.89
C LYS A 127 -11.31 -9.11 26.74
N LEU A 128 -10.74 -9.32 25.56
CA LEU A 128 -10.97 -8.47 24.38
C LEU A 128 -12.19 -8.90 23.56
N LYS A 129 -12.77 -10.06 23.85
CA LYS A 129 -13.93 -10.58 23.13
C LYS A 129 -15.16 -9.68 23.31
N GLY A 130 -15.79 -9.31 22.20
CA GLY A 130 -16.96 -8.43 22.20
C GLY A 130 -16.68 -6.94 22.47
N THR A 131 -15.42 -6.57 22.74
CA THR A 131 -15.05 -5.18 22.98
C THR A 131 -15.06 -4.35 21.69
N LEU A 132 -15.46 -3.09 21.80
CA LEU A 132 -15.39 -2.10 20.72
C LEU A 132 -14.02 -1.42 20.68
N SER A 133 -13.82 -0.54 19.69
CA SER A 133 -12.57 0.24 19.58
C SER A 133 -12.39 1.22 20.75
N SER A 134 -13.48 1.80 21.26
CA SER A 134 -13.46 2.68 22.44
C SER A 134 -12.90 1.96 23.67
N ASP A 135 -13.38 0.73 23.91
CA ASP A 135 -13.03 -0.04 25.10
C ASP A 135 -11.54 -0.43 25.07
N LYS A 136 -11.01 -0.77 23.89
CA LYS A 136 -9.57 -1.04 23.70
C LYS A 136 -8.72 0.19 23.97
N ASN A 137 -9.14 1.36 23.48
CA ASN A 137 -8.47 2.63 23.79
C ASN A 137 -8.52 2.93 25.30
N GLU A 138 -9.65 2.69 25.95
CA GLU A 138 -9.80 2.88 27.39
C GLU A 138 -8.93 1.91 28.19
N ILE A 139 -8.83 0.64 27.80
CA ILE A 139 -7.92 -0.34 28.42
C ILE A 139 -6.48 0.16 28.34
N LEU A 140 -6.02 0.52 27.13
CA LEU A 140 -4.66 1.03 26.92
C LEU A 140 -4.37 2.28 27.78
N PHE A 141 -5.30 3.22 27.81
CA PHE A 141 -5.10 4.49 28.51
C PHE A 141 -5.21 4.36 30.03
N SER A 142 -6.27 3.74 30.54
CA SER A 142 -6.56 3.69 31.98
C SER A 142 -5.66 2.72 32.75
N GLN A 143 -5.36 1.55 32.17
CA GLN A 143 -4.59 0.50 32.85
C GLN A 143 -3.09 0.64 32.61
N PHE A 144 -2.69 1.16 31.44
CA PHE A 144 -1.28 1.16 31.03
C PHE A 144 -0.74 2.56 30.72
N GLY A 145 -1.57 3.61 30.75
CA GLY A 145 -1.14 4.98 30.43
C GLY A 145 -0.78 5.18 28.95
N ILE A 146 -1.16 4.25 28.07
CA ILE A 146 -0.82 4.27 26.65
C ILE A 146 -1.91 5.02 25.89
N ASN A 147 -1.52 6.11 25.21
CA ASN A 147 -2.39 6.81 24.28
C ASN A 147 -2.15 6.26 22.87
N TYR A 148 -3.06 5.42 22.37
CA TYR A 148 -2.96 4.79 21.05
C TYR A 148 -2.76 5.79 19.91
N ASN A 149 -3.29 7.01 20.01
CA ASN A 149 -3.09 8.03 18.97
C ASN A 149 -1.63 8.49 18.85
N LYS A 150 -0.79 8.22 19.85
CA LYS A 150 0.65 8.52 19.83
C LYS A 150 1.51 7.35 19.33
N GLU A 151 0.91 6.18 19.04
CA GLU A 151 1.62 5.10 18.38
C GLU A 151 2.17 5.55 17.02
N PRO A 152 3.31 5.00 16.56
CA PRO A 152 3.88 5.32 15.25
C PRO A 152 2.87 5.18 14.11
N GLU A 153 2.84 6.16 13.19
CA GLU A 153 1.90 6.15 12.06
C GLU A 153 2.06 4.90 11.18
N ILE A 154 3.28 4.37 11.03
CA ILE A 154 3.52 3.11 10.31
C ILE A 154 2.71 1.93 10.86
N PHE A 155 2.45 1.89 12.17
CA PHE A 155 1.65 0.84 12.79
C PHE A 155 0.15 1.11 12.66
N LYS A 156 -0.27 2.36 12.83
CA LYS A 156 -1.70 2.73 12.77
C LYS A 156 -2.27 2.82 11.35
N LYS A 157 -1.43 3.13 10.36
CA LYS A 157 -1.84 3.49 8.99
C LYS A 157 -1.19 2.61 7.92
N GLY A 158 -0.28 1.71 8.30
CA GLY A 158 0.50 0.93 7.35
C GLY A 158 1.46 1.81 6.53
N THR A 159 1.83 1.31 5.37
CA THR A 159 2.77 1.98 4.45
C THR A 159 2.16 2.10 3.07
N VAL A 160 2.14 3.32 2.54
CA VAL A 160 1.80 3.61 1.15
C VAL A 160 3.10 3.90 0.41
N ILE A 161 3.33 3.22 -0.70
CA ILE A 161 4.42 3.53 -1.63
C ILE A 161 3.78 4.02 -2.92
N VAL A 162 4.16 5.22 -3.36
CA VAL A 162 3.53 5.88 -4.50
C VAL A 162 4.57 6.37 -5.49
N ARG A 163 4.25 6.25 -6.78
CA ARG A 163 5.03 6.84 -7.86
C ARG A 163 4.60 8.28 -8.06
N GLU A 164 5.45 9.21 -7.63
CA GLU A 164 5.25 10.65 -7.76
C GLU A 164 5.72 11.12 -9.15
N TYR A 165 4.83 11.79 -9.88
CA TYR A 165 5.19 12.52 -11.09
C TYR A 165 5.31 13.99 -10.74
N GLU A 166 6.36 14.66 -11.22
CA GLU A 166 6.46 16.11 -11.15
C GLU A 166 5.18 16.72 -11.75
N THR A 167 4.40 17.40 -10.92
CA THR A 167 3.42 18.36 -11.42
C THR A 167 4.22 19.52 -11.99
N PRO A 168 4.08 19.89 -13.27
CA PRO A 168 4.66 21.13 -13.74
C PRO A 168 4.12 22.25 -12.85
N ASN A 169 5.00 23.05 -12.25
CA ASN A 169 4.61 24.23 -11.46
C ASN A 169 3.57 25.04 -12.24
N THR A 170 2.32 25.00 -11.80
CA THR A 170 1.26 25.88 -12.30
C THR A 170 1.32 27.19 -11.51
N ASP A 171 2.42 27.92 -11.62
CA ASP A 171 2.53 29.32 -11.19
C ASP A 171 2.26 30.28 -12.38
N GLY A 172 1.43 29.85 -13.33
CA GLY A 172 0.97 30.66 -14.45
C GLY A 172 -0.56 30.57 -14.56
N PRO A 173 -1.25 31.66 -14.95
CA PRO A 173 -2.71 31.67 -15.01
C PRO A 173 -3.19 30.64 -16.04
N SER A 174 -3.95 29.64 -15.57
CA SER A 174 -4.61 28.66 -16.41
C SER A 174 -5.52 29.37 -17.43
N PRO A 175 -5.44 29.07 -18.74
CA PRO A 175 -6.46 29.51 -19.67
C PRO A 175 -7.76 28.76 -19.35
N VAL A 176 -8.78 29.52 -18.96
CA VAL A 176 -10.16 29.06 -18.81
C VAL A 176 -10.58 28.37 -20.11
N SER A 177 -10.71 27.05 -20.06
CA SER A 177 -11.28 26.25 -21.14
C SER A 177 -12.74 26.00 -20.78
N THR A 178 -13.63 26.74 -21.42
CA THR A 178 -15.09 26.57 -21.34
C THR A 178 -15.50 25.12 -21.67
N PRO A 179 -16.45 24.51 -20.92
CA PRO A 179 -16.93 23.18 -21.22
C PRO A 179 -17.84 23.21 -22.45
N THR A 180 -17.48 22.45 -23.49
CA THR A 180 -18.33 22.26 -24.69
C THR A 180 -19.05 20.91 -24.57
N PRO A 181 -20.32 20.77 -25.02
CA PRO A 181 -21.11 19.58 -24.74
C PRO A 181 -20.57 18.30 -25.39
N THR A 182 -20.64 17.24 -24.59
CA THR A 182 -20.22 15.86 -24.83
C THR A 182 -20.77 15.27 -26.14
N GLN A 183 -19.88 14.89 -27.05
CA GLN A 183 -20.18 13.89 -28.08
C GLN A 183 -19.73 12.49 -27.62
N PRO A 184 -20.36 11.40 -28.09
CA PRO A 184 -19.99 10.04 -27.70
C PRO A 184 -18.54 9.76 -28.09
N SER A 185 -17.70 9.51 -27.08
CA SER A 185 -16.27 9.29 -27.26
C SER A 185 -16.01 8.01 -28.07
N THR A 186 -15.44 8.19 -29.27
CA THR A 186 -14.69 7.15 -29.95
C THR A 186 -13.59 6.64 -29.00
N PRO A 187 -13.31 5.32 -28.95
CA PRO A 187 -12.21 4.82 -28.15
C PRO A 187 -10.90 5.49 -28.59
N PRO A 188 -10.04 5.92 -27.64
CA PRO A 188 -8.80 6.60 -27.98
C PRO A 188 -7.95 5.71 -28.90
N ALA A 189 -7.41 6.30 -29.96
CA ALA A 189 -6.55 5.59 -30.89
C ALA A 189 -5.37 4.94 -30.14
N PRO A 190 -4.96 3.70 -30.52
CA PRO A 190 -3.87 3.01 -29.86
C PRO A 190 -2.58 3.84 -29.95
N LEU A 191 -1.86 3.94 -28.83
CA LEU A 191 -0.60 4.68 -28.74
C LEU A 191 0.43 4.07 -29.70
N THR A 192 1.14 4.94 -30.42
CA THR A 192 2.30 4.53 -31.22
C THR A 192 3.40 3.95 -30.33
N GLN A 193 4.25 3.07 -30.87
CA GLN A 193 5.37 2.48 -30.15
C GLN A 193 6.28 3.54 -29.49
N ARG A 194 6.49 4.67 -30.17
CA ARG A 194 7.27 5.80 -29.65
C ARG A 194 6.60 6.47 -28.45
N GLN A 195 5.27 6.61 -28.47
CA GLN A 195 4.51 7.16 -27.33
C GLN A 195 4.55 6.20 -26.14
N LEU A 196 4.42 4.89 -26.37
CA LEU A 196 4.51 3.88 -25.30
C LEU A 196 5.89 3.89 -24.65
N GLN A 197 6.97 3.92 -25.43
CA GLN A 197 8.34 4.01 -24.92
C GLN A 197 8.57 5.28 -24.09
N ARG A 198 8.06 6.43 -24.56
CA ARG A 198 8.12 7.69 -23.80
C ARG A 198 7.38 7.58 -22.46
N ARG A 199 6.19 6.97 -22.45
CA ARG A 199 5.39 6.76 -21.24
C ARG A 199 6.14 5.87 -20.24
N LEU A 200 6.68 4.73 -20.69
CA LEU A 200 7.48 3.83 -19.84
C LEU A 200 8.74 4.52 -19.30
N LYS A 201 9.41 5.33 -20.12
CA LYS A 201 10.57 6.13 -19.68
C LYS A 201 10.18 7.18 -18.63
N LYS A 202 9.00 7.79 -18.75
CA LYS A 202 8.47 8.70 -17.72
C LYS A 202 8.18 7.95 -16.42
N LYS A 203 7.51 6.80 -16.49
CA LYS A 203 7.20 5.97 -15.31
C LYS A 203 8.47 5.51 -14.58
N SER A 204 9.47 5.00 -15.31
CA SER A 204 10.72 4.52 -14.73
C SER A 204 11.58 5.61 -14.09
N LYS A 205 11.46 6.87 -14.52
CA LYS A 205 12.17 8.02 -13.94
C LYS A 205 11.43 8.70 -12.79
N ALA A 206 10.17 8.35 -12.57
CA ALA A 206 9.36 8.96 -11.53
C ALA A 206 9.87 8.58 -10.14
N THR A 207 9.78 9.52 -9.21
CA THR A 207 10.21 9.33 -7.82
C THR A 207 9.28 8.35 -7.12
N ILE A 208 9.84 7.44 -6.33
CA ILE A 208 9.05 6.51 -5.50
C ILE A 208 9.13 6.97 -4.04
N SER A 209 8.00 7.47 -3.54
CA SER A 209 7.85 8.00 -2.18
C SER A 209 7.19 6.97 -1.26
N THR A 210 7.61 6.96 0.00
CA THR A 210 7.06 6.10 1.06
C THR A 210 6.39 6.99 2.10
N LEU A 211 5.14 6.70 2.43
CA LEU A 211 4.27 7.52 3.28
C LEU A 211 3.53 6.64 4.30
N HIS A 212 3.23 7.23 5.46
CA HIS A 212 2.39 6.64 6.51
C HIS A 212 1.24 7.61 6.79
N THR A 213 0.24 7.59 5.92
CA THR A 213 -0.85 8.58 5.90
C THR A 213 -2.18 7.89 5.66
N ASP A 214 -3.26 8.56 6.03
CA ASP A 214 -4.61 8.16 5.68
C ASP A 214 -4.81 8.20 4.15
N ILE A 215 -5.34 7.11 3.59
CA ILE A 215 -5.75 6.96 2.18
C ILE A 215 -7.23 6.61 2.05
N ILE A 216 -7.96 6.58 3.16
CA ILE A 216 -9.42 6.43 3.18
C ILE A 216 -10.05 7.76 2.76
N GLY A 217 -9.65 8.85 3.43
CA GLY A 217 -10.10 10.21 3.16
C GLY A 217 -9.59 10.78 1.83
N ASP A 218 -10.19 11.88 1.39
CA ASP A 218 -9.92 12.49 0.08
C ASP A 218 -8.56 13.20 0.00
N ASP A 219 -7.98 13.62 1.13
CA ASP A 219 -6.77 14.46 1.15
C ASP A 219 -5.57 13.85 0.41
N PHE A 220 -5.36 12.54 0.56
CA PHE A 220 -4.28 11.84 -0.14
C PHE A 220 -4.48 11.86 -1.65
N TRP A 221 -5.72 11.63 -2.10
CA TRP A 221 -6.11 11.52 -3.50
C TRP A 221 -6.17 12.89 -4.19
N ASN A 222 -6.68 13.92 -3.50
CA ASN A 222 -6.74 15.29 -3.99
C ASN A 222 -5.34 15.88 -4.23
N LYS A 223 -4.34 15.48 -3.42
CA LYS A 223 -2.94 15.85 -3.64
C LYS A 223 -2.29 15.10 -4.80
N ARG A 224 -2.91 14.02 -5.30
CA ARG A 224 -2.38 13.12 -6.33
C ARG A 224 -3.47 12.70 -7.34
N PRO A 225 -4.13 13.66 -8.01
CA PRO A 225 -5.27 13.36 -8.87
C PRO A 225 -4.90 12.41 -10.02
N TYR A 226 -3.65 12.47 -10.49
CA TYR A 226 -3.09 11.58 -11.52
C TYR A 226 -3.13 10.08 -11.17
N LEU A 227 -3.29 9.70 -9.89
CA LEU A 227 -3.50 8.29 -9.51
C LEU A 227 -4.90 7.81 -9.93
N LEU A 228 -5.88 8.71 -9.94
CA LEU A 228 -7.30 8.45 -10.23
C LEU A 228 -7.75 8.92 -11.64
N GLU A 229 -6.89 9.61 -12.40
CA GLU A 229 -7.14 10.07 -13.79
C GLU A 229 -6.86 9.01 -14.87
#